data_AF-A0A081ADR6-F1
#
_entry.id   AF-A0A081ADR6-F1
#
_cell.length_a   1.000
_cell.length_b   1.000
_cell.length_c   1.000
_cell.angle_alpha   90.00
_cell.angle_beta   90.00
_cell.angle_gamma   90.00
#
_symmetry.space_group_name_H-M   'P 1'
#
loop_
_entity.id
_entity.type
_entity.pdbx_description
1 polymer ?
#
loop_
_entity_poly.entity_id
_entity_poly.type
_entity_poly.pdbx_seq_one_letter_code
_entity_poly.pdbx_strand_id
1 'polypeptide(L)'
;MPPQLIEENKTQARRITELEKRMSGGITISSADSRQVSETTLDVDSSTINNVKLVKLKLRSASKSAAATWFEWYTRTPRLWEGCGVRQYKSQSKQIVNFMKVFLSHGFTLDPSSSGYSDRVMTVGNTAEASTKAFLRGKGMKSKLGSGLLKQLRLLHRNGAPKEVINDYRARLSVGQICGPAPVETKDFA
;
A
#
# COMPACT_ATOMS: atom_id res chain seq x y z
N MET A 1 36.97 15.29 -27.56
CA MET A 1 35.60 14.72 -27.55
C MET A 1 35.33 14.17 -28.95
N PRO A 2 35.29 12.84 -29.14
CA PRO A 2 35.17 12.24 -30.47
C PRO A 2 33.77 12.48 -31.09
N PRO A 3 33.68 12.91 -32.36
CA PRO A 3 32.44 13.36 -33.01
C PRO A 3 31.39 12.25 -33.24
N GLN A 4 31.77 10.97 -33.14
CA GLN A 4 30.87 9.85 -33.39
C GLN A 4 29.74 9.70 -32.36
N LEU A 5 29.98 10.13 -31.11
CA LEU A 5 29.00 9.99 -30.02
C LEU A 5 27.82 10.97 -30.14
N ILE A 6 28.03 12.09 -30.85
CA ILE A 6 27.01 13.12 -31.07
C ILE A 6 26.05 12.67 -32.19
N GLU A 7 26.60 12.04 -33.23
CA GLU A 7 25.83 11.54 -34.37
C GLU A 7 24.95 10.34 -34.00
N GLU A 8 25.46 9.45 -33.14
CA GLU A 8 24.70 8.31 -32.63
C GLU A 8 23.54 8.76 -31.71
N ASN A 9 23.78 9.74 -30.83
CA ASN A 9 22.72 10.32 -29.99
C ASN A 9 21.60 10.96 -30.83
N LYS A 10 21.97 11.67 -31.90
CA LYS A 10 20.99 12.28 -32.81
C LYS A 10 20.14 11.22 -33.53
N THR A 11 20.75 10.09 -33.85
CA THR A 11 20.06 8.95 -34.48
C THR A 11 19.12 8.25 -33.49
N GLN A 12 19.54 8.09 -32.24
CA GLN A 12 18.69 7.53 -31.18
C GLN A 12 17.49 8.44 -30.87
N ALA A 13 17.67 9.76 -30.82
CA ALA A 13 16.57 10.71 -30.59
C ALA A 13 15.51 10.64 -31.69
N ARG A 14 15.91 10.51 -32.96
CA ARG A 14 14.99 10.36 -34.10
C ARG A 14 14.17 9.07 -34.03
N ARG A 15 14.79 7.96 -33.61
CA ARG A 15 14.10 6.67 -33.42
C ARG A 15 13.06 6.74 -32.30
N ILE A 16 13.32 7.46 -31.22
CA ILE A 16 12.37 7.63 -30.10
C ILE A 16 11.15 8.46 -30.55
N THR A 17 11.35 9.57 -31.26
CA THR A 17 10.24 10.40 -31.77
C THR A 17 9.32 9.64 -32.74
N GLU A 18 9.89 8.77 -33.59
CA GLU A 18 9.11 7.93 -34.50
C GLU A 18 8.30 6.86 -33.75
N LEU A 19 8.85 6.27 -32.68
CA LEU A 19 8.13 5.32 -31.83
C LEU A 19 7.00 6.00 -31.05
N GLU A 20 7.19 7.23 -30.58
CA GLU A 20 6.12 7.99 -29.90
C GLU A 20 4.98 8.35 -30.85
N LYS A 21 5.29 8.71 -32.09
CA LYS A 21 4.29 9.02 -33.12
C LYS A 21 3.43 7.79 -33.48
N ARG A 22 4.02 6.59 -33.46
CA ARG A 22 3.32 5.32 -33.69
C ARG A 22 2.39 4.89 -32.54
N MET A 23 2.65 5.36 -31.32
CA MET A 23 1.81 5.06 -30.15
C MET A 23 0.66 6.05 -29.94
N SER A 24 0.61 7.14 -30.71
CA SER A 24 -0.44 8.18 -30.59
C SER A 24 -1.54 8.08 -31.66
N GLY A 25 -1.69 6.93 -32.32
CA GLY A 25 -2.86 6.58 -33.14
C GLY A 25 -3.91 5.88 -32.27
N GLY A 26 -5.02 6.57 -31.99
CA GLY A 26 -5.96 6.22 -30.93
C GLY A 26 -6.71 4.90 -31.07
N ILE A 27 -6.96 4.28 -29.92
CA ILE A 27 -8.04 3.32 -29.70
C ILE A 27 -9.31 4.14 -29.41
N THR A 28 -10.20 4.27 -30.39
CA THR A 28 -11.58 4.65 -30.18
C THR A 28 -12.37 3.38 -29.81
N ILE A 29 -12.96 3.34 -28.61
CA ILE A 29 -13.98 2.33 -28.30
C ILE A 29 -15.22 3.08 -27.86
N SER A 30 -16.17 3.11 -28.78
CA SER A 30 -17.57 3.41 -28.54
C SER A 30 -18.22 2.29 -27.72
N SER A 31 -19.23 2.71 -26.96
CA SER A 31 -20.16 1.99 -26.10
C SER A 31 -20.65 0.59 -26.54
N ALA A 32 -20.93 -0.21 -25.50
CA ALA A 32 -21.97 -1.23 -25.34
C ALA A 32 -21.67 -2.75 -25.58
N ASP A 33 -21.65 -3.44 -24.43
CA ASP A 33 -22.46 -4.63 -24.06
C ASP A 33 -22.02 -6.09 -24.36
N SER A 34 -22.24 -6.90 -23.31
CA SER A 34 -22.49 -8.34 -23.22
C SER A 34 -21.38 -9.42 -23.33
N ARG A 35 -21.15 -10.05 -22.16
CA ARG A 35 -21.14 -11.51 -21.84
C ARG A 35 -19.89 -12.41 -22.06
N GLN A 36 -19.59 -13.13 -20.95
CA GLN A 36 -19.02 -14.50 -20.79
C GLN A 36 -17.54 -14.73 -21.19
N VAL A 37 -16.73 -15.67 -20.66
CA VAL A 37 -16.65 -16.64 -19.53
C VAL A 37 -15.22 -17.27 -19.61
N SER A 38 -14.76 -17.91 -18.52
CA SER A 38 -13.62 -18.87 -18.41
C SER A 38 -12.18 -18.32 -18.48
N GLU A 39 -11.40 -18.38 -17.39
CA GLU A 39 -10.66 -19.54 -16.82
C GLU A 39 -9.45 -19.93 -17.68
N THR A 40 -8.22 -19.63 -17.21
CA THR A 40 -6.99 -20.41 -17.47
C THR A 40 -5.91 -20.04 -16.44
N THR A 41 -5.36 -21.10 -15.88
CA THR A 41 -4.25 -21.31 -14.94
C THR A 41 -3.00 -20.48 -15.24
N LEU A 42 -2.33 -19.94 -14.20
CA LEU A 42 -0.96 -19.43 -14.31
C LEU A 42 -0.08 -20.12 -13.26
N ASP A 43 0.77 -21.01 -13.77
CA ASP A 43 2.01 -21.45 -13.15
C ASP A 43 2.85 -20.23 -12.75
N VAL A 44 3.23 -20.15 -11.47
CA VAL A 44 4.13 -19.11 -10.95
C VAL A 44 5.51 -19.74 -10.79
N ASP A 45 6.35 -19.52 -11.80
CA ASP A 45 7.79 -19.73 -11.66
C ASP A 45 8.39 -18.62 -10.78
N SER A 46 9.00 -19.08 -9.69
CA SER A 46 9.71 -18.28 -8.71
C SER A 46 11.14 -18.08 -9.15
N SER A 47 11.45 -16.97 -9.82
CA SER A 47 12.74 -16.29 -9.66
C SER A 47 12.81 -15.03 -10.52
N THR A 48 13.52 -14.03 -10.02
CA THR A 48 13.84 -12.74 -10.68
C THR A 48 12.93 -11.56 -10.30
N ILE A 49 12.97 -11.14 -9.03
CA ILE A 49 12.64 -9.75 -8.68
C ILE A 49 13.73 -9.19 -7.75
N ASN A 50 14.92 -8.98 -8.31
CA ASN A 50 15.87 -8.02 -7.77
C ASN A 50 16.55 -7.37 -8.97
N ASN A 51 16.47 -6.04 -9.07
CA ASN A 51 17.04 -5.19 -10.11
C ASN A 51 16.27 -5.07 -11.42
N VAL A 52 15.11 -4.39 -11.34
CA VAL A 52 14.81 -3.40 -12.37
C VAL A 52 14.72 -2.05 -11.66
N LYS A 53 15.65 -1.16 -12.06
CA LYS A 53 15.57 0.29 -11.94
C LYS A 53 14.13 0.72 -11.75
N LEU A 54 13.91 1.59 -10.76
CA LEU A 54 12.83 2.56 -10.60
C LEU A 54 12.16 2.96 -11.95
N VAL A 55 11.42 2.03 -12.56
CA VAL A 55 10.54 2.29 -13.68
C VAL A 55 9.46 3.09 -13.02
N LYS A 56 9.47 4.38 -13.31
CA LYS A 56 8.45 5.37 -12.96
C LYS A 56 7.19 4.63 -12.58
N LEU A 57 6.94 4.51 -11.27
CA LEU A 57 5.64 4.16 -10.75
C LEU A 57 4.73 5.31 -11.13
N LYS A 58 4.37 5.38 -12.42
CA LYS A 58 3.08 5.88 -12.86
C LYS A 58 2.10 4.80 -12.41
N LEU A 59 1.99 4.69 -11.09
CA LEU A 59 0.95 4.00 -10.39
C LEU A 59 -0.30 4.76 -10.83
N ARG A 60 -0.95 4.27 -11.90
CA ARG A 60 -2.32 4.66 -12.21
C ARG A 60 -3.05 4.60 -10.86
N SER A 61 -3.73 5.69 -10.54
CA SER A 61 -4.23 6.03 -9.21
C SER A 61 -5.34 5.10 -8.70
N ALA A 62 -5.09 3.79 -8.65
CA ALA A 62 -5.76 2.91 -7.75
C ALA A 62 -5.21 3.26 -6.36
N SER A 63 -6.04 3.87 -5.52
CA SER A 63 -5.71 4.08 -4.13
C SER A 63 -5.36 2.72 -3.52
N LYS A 64 -4.08 2.45 -3.23
CA LYS A 64 -3.63 1.21 -2.57
C LYS A 64 -4.56 0.94 -1.37
N SER A 65 -5.03 -0.30 -1.22
CA SER A 65 -5.89 -0.66 -0.09
C SER A 65 -5.14 -0.48 1.23
N ALA A 66 -5.89 -0.46 2.33
CA ALA A 66 -5.29 -0.34 3.65
C ALA A 66 -4.44 -1.59 3.97
N ALA A 67 -4.93 -2.79 3.60
CA ALA A 67 -4.19 -4.04 3.72
C ALA A 67 -2.93 -4.07 2.84
N ALA A 68 -2.97 -3.51 1.62
CA ALA A 68 -1.76 -3.42 0.80
C ALA A 68 -0.72 -2.49 1.43
N THR A 69 -1.16 -1.39 2.04
CA THR A 69 -0.29 -0.45 2.78
C THR A 69 0.29 -1.12 4.03
N TRP A 70 -0.50 -1.92 4.75
CA TRP A 70 -0.05 -2.74 5.87
C TRP A 70 0.99 -3.77 5.45
N PHE A 71 0.71 -4.51 4.38
CA PHE A 71 1.62 -5.51 3.85
C PHE A 71 2.96 -4.87 3.49
N GLU A 72 2.94 -3.82 2.67
CA GLU A 72 4.14 -3.09 2.27
C GLU A 72 4.89 -2.49 3.46
N TRP A 73 4.18 -2.00 4.48
CA TRP A 73 4.82 -1.49 5.70
C TRP A 73 5.71 -2.57 6.34
N TYR A 74 5.21 -3.79 6.46
CA TYR A 74 5.87 -4.88 7.19
C TYR A 74 6.76 -5.78 6.35
N THR A 75 6.58 -5.89 5.03
CA THR A 75 7.33 -6.85 4.20
C THR A 75 8.40 -6.22 3.32
N ARG A 76 8.32 -4.91 3.04
CA ARG A 76 9.27 -4.25 2.13
C ARG A 76 10.71 -4.28 2.67
N THR A 77 11.69 -4.35 1.77
CA THR A 77 13.13 -4.31 2.06
C THR A 77 13.79 -3.17 1.26
N PRO A 78 14.45 -2.19 1.91
CA PRO A 78 14.48 -1.94 3.36
C PRO A 78 13.08 -1.58 3.89
N ARG A 79 12.85 -1.77 5.21
CA ARG A 79 11.54 -1.52 5.81
C ARG A 79 11.08 -0.09 5.51
N LEU A 80 9.77 0.13 5.40
CA LEU A 80 9.26 1.44 5.00
C LEU A 80 9.61 2.53 6.03
N TRP A 81 9.76 2.14 7.30
CA TRP A 81 10.21 3.04 8.36
C TRP A 81 11.72 3.30 8.36
N GLU A 82 12.55 2.42 7.79
CA GLU A 82 14.02 2.58 7.71
C GLU A 82 14.45 3.45 6.53
N GLY A 83 13.86 3.28 5.35
CA GLY A 83 14.40 3.86 4.11
C GLY A 83 13.36 4.24 3.09
N CYS A 84 12.54 5.26 3.36
CA CYS A 84 11.62 5.83 2.37
C CYS A 84 12.03 7.26 1.99
N GLY A 85 12.45 7.45 0.73
CA GLY A 85 12.83 8.77 0.21
C GLY A 85 11.66 9.77 0.09
N VAL A 86 10.42 9.28 0.13
CA VAL A 86 9.21 10.11 0.03
C VAL A 86 8.56 10.26 1.40
N ARG A 87 8.94 11.31 2.14
CA ARG A 87 8.48 11.59 3.51
C ARG A 87 6.95 11.58 3.65
N GLN A 88 6.25 12.18 2.68
CA GLN A 88 4.78 12.25 2.69
C GLN A 88 4.14 10.85 2.58
N TYR A 89 4.71 9.98 1.76
CA TYR A 89 4.23 8.61 1.60
C TYR A 89 4.46 7.81 2.88
N LYS A 90 5.66 7.86 3.45
CA LYS A 90 5.98 7.23 4.75
C LYS A 90 5.02 7.68 5.85
N SER A 91 4.75 8.99 5.95
CA SER A 91 3.83 9.54 6.95
C SER A 91 2.40 9.03 6.77
N GLN A 92 1.88 9.04 5.53
CA GLN A 92 0.54 8.53 5.24
C GLN A 92 0.43 7.03 5.51
N SER A 93 1.41 6.23 5.08
CA SER A 93 1.43 4.79 5.36
C SER A 93 1.50 4.50 6.86
N LYS A 94 2.33 5.25 7.61
CA LYS A 94 2.40 5.16 9.07
C LYS A 94 1.03 5.40 9.70
N GLN A 95 0.35 6.47 9.30
CA GLN A 95 -0.97 6.81 9.83
C GLN A 95 -1.99 5.70 9.54
N ILE A 96 -2.07 5.22 8.30
CA ILE A 96 -2.98 4.12 7.91
C ILE A 96 -2.72 2.87 8.76
N VAL A 97 -1.46 2.46 8.87
CA VAL A 97 -1.07 1.27 9.66
C VAL A 97 -1.42 1.45 11.12
N ASN A 98 -1.15 2.61 11.71
CA ASN A 98 -1.47 2.85 13.12
C ASN A 98 -2.97 2.77 13.37
N PHE A 99 -3.78 3.39 12.54
CA PHE A 99 -5.23 3.25 12.66
C PHE A 99 -5.68 1.80 12.53
N MET A 100 -5.14 1.04 11.58
CA MET A 100 -5.46 -0.39 11.43
C MET A 100 -5.13 -1.20 12.68
N LYS A 101 -4.00 -0.92 13.35
CA LYS A 101 -3.62 -1.60 14.61
C LYS A 101 -4.67 -1.41 15.71
N VAL A 102 -5.31 -0.23 15.78
CA VAL A 102 -6.33 0.09 16.80
C VAL A 102 -7.54 -0.83 16.69
N PHE A 103 -7.94 -1.15 15.46
CA PHE A 103 -9.13 -1.96 15.18
C PHE A 103 -8.89 -3.48 15.27
N LEU A 104 -7.72 -3.92 15.73
CA LEU A 104 -7.44 -5.31 16.08
C LEU A 104 -7.76 -5.55 17.56
N SER A 105 -8.97 -6.02 17.83
CA SER A 105 -9.49 -6.29 19.19
C SER A 105 -8.68 -7.34 19.95
N HIS A 106 -8.11 -8.32 19.26
CA HIS A 106 -7.33 -9.40 19.86
C HIS A 106 -5.81 -9.17 19.80
N GLY A 107 -5.38 -7.96 19.41
CA GLY A 107 -3.96 -7.70 19.15
C GLY A 107 -3.43 -8.49 17.96
N PHE A 108 -2.10 -8.58 17.84
CA PHE A 108 -1.43 -9.36 16.82
C PHE A 108 0.04 -9.60 17.17
N THR A 109 0.62 -10.66 16.60
CA THR A 109 2.06 -10.94 16.67
C THR A 109 2.57 -11.14 15.25
N LEU A 110 3.62 -10.40 14.90
CA LEU A 110 4.36 -10.49 13.65
C LEU A 110 5.85 -10.72 13.97
N ASP A 111 6.36 -11.91 13.65
CA ASP A 111 7.77 -12.27 13.81
C ASP A 111 8.43 -12.43 12.43
N PRO A 112 9.37 -11.55 12.04
CA PRO A 112 10.11 -11.67 10.78
C PRO A 112 10.89 -12.97 10.60
N SER A 113 11.20 -13.67 11.70
CA SER A 113 11.98 -14.91 11.69
C SER A 113 11.11 -16.14 11.38
N SER A 114 9.79 -15.99 11.41
CA SER A 114 8.85 -17.07 11.13
C SER A 114 8.77 -17.37 9.63
N SER A 115 8.77 -18.65 9.27
CA SER A 115 8.62 -19.10 7.87
C SER A 115 7.31 -18.64 7.20
N GLY A 116 6.28 -18.34 7.99
CA GLY A 116 4.98 -17.84 7.52
C GLY A 116 4.78 -16.33 7.69
N TYR A 117 5.85 -15.54 7.82
CA TYR A 117 5.76 -14.11 8.13
C TYR A 117 4.88 -13.34 7.13
N SER A 118 5.09 -13.50 5.82
CA SER A 118 4.33 -12.79 4.79
C SER A 118 2.84 -13.12 4.85
N ASP A 119 2.50 -14.39 5.01
CA ASP A 119 1.12 -14.85 5.07
C ASP A 119 0.43 -14.31 6.32
N ARG A 120 1.14 -14.35 7.46
CA ARG A 120 0.64 -13.77 8.71
C ARG A 120 0.42 -12.27 8.58
N VAL A 121 1.36 -11.53 7.98
CA VAL A 121 1.21 -10.08 7.71
C VAL A 121 -0.02 -9.83 6.84
N MET A 122 -0.23 -10.65 5.80
CA MET A 122 -1.37 -10.54 4.89
C MET A 122 -2.70 -10.80 5.61
N THR A 123 -2.81 -11.90 6.36
CA THR A 123 -4.02 -12.24 7.13
C THR A 123 -4.37 -11.14 8.13
N VAL A 124 -3.40 -10.71 8.95
CA VAL A 124 -3.61 -9.65 9.95
C VAL A 124 -4.01 -8.34 9.28
N GLY A 125 -3.36 -7.97 8.18
CA GLY A 125 -3.68 -6.77 7.41
C GLY A 125 -5.11 -6.77 6.86
N ASN A 126 -5.55 -7.91 6.31
CA ASN A 126 -6.91 -8.09 5.80
C ASN A 126 -7.94 -8.01 6.93
N THR A 127 -7.70 -8.69 8.05
CA THR A 127 -8.56 -8.61 9.24
C THR A 127 -8.67 -7.17 9.76
N ALA A 128 -7.55 -6.47 9.87
CA ALA A 128 -7.54 -5.08 10.34
C ALA A 128 -8.30 -4.13 9.40
N GLU A 129 -8.17 -4.31 8.07
CA GLU A 129 -8.93 -3.52 7.10
C GLU A 129 -10.44 -3.80 7.21
N ALA A 130 -10.83 -5.07 7.36
CA ALA A 130 -12.22 -5.46 7.54
C ALA A 130 -12.82 -4.86 8.83
N SER A 131 -12.13 -4.95 9.97
CA SER A 131 -12.53 -4.36 11.24
C SER A 131 -12.66 -2.84 11.16
N THR A 132 -11.70 -2.18 10.50
CA THR A 132 -11.75 -0.72 10.27
C THR A 132 -13.01 -0.34 9.47
N LYS A 133 -13.29 -1.05 8.37
CA LYS A 133 -14.49 -0.81 7.56
C LYS A 133 -15.78 -1.08 8.33
N ALA A 134 -15.82 -2.13 9.16
CA ALA A 134 -16.98 -2.45 9.99
C ALA A 134 -17.27 -1.35 11.01
N PHE A 135 -16.23 -0.83 11.68
CA PHE A 135 -16.37 0.29 12.62
C PHE A 135 -16.89 1.56 11.92
N LEU A 136 -16.34 1.92 10.76
CA LEU A 136 -16.79 3.08 9.99
C LEU A 136 -18.26 2.97 9.57
N ARG A 137 -18.67 1.78 9.11
CA ARG A 137 -20.06 1.51 8.73
C ARG A 137 -21.00 1.64 9.93
N GLY A 138 -20.61 1.13 11.10
CA GLY A 138 -21.39 1.28 12.34
C GLY A 138 -21.57 2.74 12.78
N LYS A 139 -20.64 3.63 12.40
CA LYS A 139 -20.74 5.08 12.62
C LYS A 139 -21.47 5.83 11.48
N GLY A 140 -22.07 5.13 10.53
CA GLY A 140 -22.80 5.72 9.40
C GLY A 140 -21.90 6.34 8.32
N MET A 141 -20.59 6.05 8.32
CA MET A 141 -19.65 6.61 7.36
C MET A 141 -19.49 5.68 6.14
N LYS A 142 -19.67 6.20 4.93
CA LYS A 142 -19.38 5.46 3.69
C LYS A 142 -17.88 5.19 3.57
N SER A 143 -17.44 3.94 3.66
CA SER A 143 -16.01 3.59 3.64
C SER A 143 -15.34 3.98 2.32
N LYS A 144 -14.32 4.85 2.37
CA LYS A 144 -13.43 5.12 1.22
C LYS A 144 -12.10 4.39 1.40
N LEU A 145 -11.49 3.92 0.30
CA LEU A 145 -10.15 3.30 0.30
C LEU A 145 -9.05 4.37 0.40
N GLY A 146 -7.87 3.99 0.90
CA GLY A 146 -6.64 4.80 0.86
C GLY A 146 -6.75 6.19 1.52
N SER A 147 -6.51 7.27 0.75
CA SER A 147 -6.50 8.66 1.26
C SER A 147 -7.86 9.11 1.80
N GLY A 148 -8.97 8.52 1.31
CA GLY A 148 -10.31 8.76 1.82
C GLY A 148 -10.53 8.19 3.22
N LEU A 149 -9.97 7.00 3.49
CA LEU A 149 -9.96 6.38 4.82
C LEU A 149 -9.28 7.30 5.83
N LEU A 150 -8.12 7.85 5.46
CA LEU A 150 -7.36 8.72 6.35
C LEU A 150 -8.10 10.02 6.70
N LYS A 151 -8.80 10.62 5.73
CA LYS A 151 -9.66 11.79 6.00
C LYS A 151 -10.77 11.45 7.00
N GLN A 152 -11.42 10.30 6.86
CA GLN A 152 -12.49 9.86 7.76
C GLN A 152 -11.97 9.55 9.16
N LEU A 153 -10.81 8.92 9.27
CA LEU A 153 -10.18 8.59 10.55
C LEU A 153 -9.75 9.84 11.32
N ARG A 154 -9.19 10.84 10.63
CA ARG A 154 -8.87 12.15 11.25
C ARG A 154 -10.12 12.86 11.75
N LEU A 155 -11.22 12.83 10.97
CA LEU A 155 -12.49 13.42 11.38
C LEU A 155 -13.04 12.74 12.64
N LEU A 156 -12.98 11.40 12.70
CA LEU A 156 -13.39 10.66 13.88
C LEU A 156 -12.55 11.04 15.11
N HIS A 157 -11.23 11.10 14.96
CA HIS A 157 -10.33 11.50 16.04
C HIS A 157 -10.66 12.90 16.58
N ARG A 158 -10.90 13.87 15.69
CA ARG A 158 -11.31 15.23 16.06
C ARG A 158 -12.64 15.27 16.80
N ASN A 159 -13.56 14.39 16.48
CA ASN A 159 -14.89 14.31 17.10
C ASN A 159 -14.92 13.44 18.38
N GLY A 160 -13.76 12.95 18.85
CA GLY A 160 -13.64 12.17 20.10
C GLY A 160 -14.17 10.74 20.06
N ALA A 161 -14.69 10.28 18.93
CA ALA A 161 -15.34 8.96 18.79
C ALA A 161 -14.41 7.73 18.94
N PRO A 162 -13.11 7.78 18.60
CA PRO A 162 -12.20 6.64 18.77
C PRO A 162 -11.57 6.50 20.16
N LYS A 163 -11.90 7.35 21.14
CA LYS A 163 -11.18 7.38 22.43
C LYS A 163 -11.20 6.03 23.17
N GLU A 164 -12.35 5.37 23.20
CA GLU A 164 -12.48 4.03 23.79
C GLU A 164 -11.60 3.00 23.06
N VAL A 165 -11.69 2.93 21.73
CA VAL A 165 -10.90 1.97 20.93
C VAL A 165 -9.40 2.23 21.06
N ILE A 166 -8.99 3.51 21.18
CA ILE A 166 -7.59 3.90 21.43
C ILE A 166 -7.17 3.49 22.85
N ASN A 167 -8.03 3.65 23.86
CA ASN A 167 -7.74 3.22 25.22
C ASN A 167 -7.58 1.71 25.30
N ASP A 168 -8.47 0.95 24.65
CA ASP A 168 -8.36 -0.51 24.59
C ASP A 168 -7.08 -0.93 23.87
N TYR A 169 -6.70 -0.23 22.80
CA TYR A 169 -5.43 -0.46 22.11
C TYR A 169 -4.23 -0.20 23.01
N ARG A 170 -4.25 0.88 23.82
CA ARG A 170 -3.20 1.18 24.80
C ARG A 170 -3.13 0.10 25.88
N ALA A 171 -4.27 -0.40 26.37
CA ALA A 171 -4.30 -1.50 27.33
C ALA A 171 -3.67 -2.78 26.73
N ARG A 172 -4.00 -3.11 25.48
CA ARG A 172 -3.39 -4.24 24.75
C ARG A 172 -1.88 -4.08 24.55
N LEU A 173 -1.41 -2.85 24.30
CA LEU A 173 0.02 -2.55 24.21
C LEU A 173 0.71 -2.82 25.56
N SER A 174 0.13 -2.36 26.67
CA SER A 174 0.70 -2.53 28.01
C SER A 174 0.80 -4.00 28.44
N VAL A 175 -0.12 -4.86 27.99
CA VAL A 175 -0.12 -6.30 28.29
C VAL A 175 0.71 -7.11 27.29
N GLY A 176 1.35 -6.47 26.30
CA GLY A 176 2.21 -7.15 25.34
C GLY A 176 1.47 -7.97 24.27
N GLN A 177 0.17 -7.70 24.05
CA GLN A 177 -0.63 -8.39 23.02
C GLN A 177 -0.41 -7.85 21.60
N ILE A 178 0.43 -6.82 21.45
CA ILE A 178 0.78 -6.21 20.16
C ILE A 178 2.30 -6.27 19.98
N CYS A 179 2.73 -7.32 19.28
CA CYS A 179 4.13 -7.61 19.01
C CYS A 179 4.41 -7.50 17.51
N GLY A 180 5.42 -6.72 17.14
CA GLY A 180 5.79 -6.56 15.74
C GLY A 180 7.13 -5.87 15.56
N PRO A 181 7.74 -5.97 14.36
CA PRO A 181 9.10 -5.51 14.09
C PRO A 181 9.21 -3.99 13.88
N ALA A 182 8.09 -3.27 13.85
CA ALA A 182 8.09 -1.83 13.68
C ALA A 182 8.49 -1.13 15.00
N PRO A 183 9.40 -0.13 14.98
CA PRO A 183 9.86 0.58 16.17
C PRO A 183 8.72 1.13 17.02
N VAL A 184 8.94 1.27 18.33
CA VAL A 184 7.92 1.78 19.27
C VAL A 184 7.43 3.17 18.88
N GLU A 185 8.30 4.04 18.37
CA GLU A 185 7.97 5.38 17.84
C GLU A 185 6.95 5.36 16.69
N THR A 186 6.82 4.22 16.01
CA THR A 186 5.81 4.03 14.98
C THR A 186 4.47 3.61 15.54
N LYS A 187 4.34 3.37 16.86
CA LYS A 187 3.11 2.89 17.51
C LYS A 187 2.24 4.03 18.05
N ASP A 188 2.75 5.27 18.05
CA ASP A 188 2.03 6.44 18.58
C ASP A 188 1.09 7.10 17.57
N PHE A 189 0.00 7.66 18.11
CA PHE A 189 -0.96 8.52 17.41
C PHE A 189 -0.68 9.97 17.80
N ALA A 190 0.32 10.57 17.15
CA ALA A 190 0.60 12.01 17.24
C ALA A 190 0.09 12.71 15.97
#